data_AF-A0A367Z970-F1
#
_entry.id   AF-A0A367Z970-F1
#
_cell.length_a   1.000
_cell.length_b   1.000
_cell.length_c   1.000
_cell.angle_alpha   90.00
_cell.angle_beta   90.00
_cell.angle_gamma   90.00
#
_symmetry.space_group_name_H-M   'P 1'
#
loop_
_entity.id
_entity.type
_entity.pdbx_description
1 polymer ?
#
loop_
_entity_poly.entity_id
_entity_poly.type
_entity_poly.pdbx_seq_one_letter_code
_entity_poly.pdbx_strand_id
1 'polypeptide(L)'
;MWKGSTLQLLGVIIFPLALFVLIIALGSTWLHQREMRAMVGERDEVAVRAAAAALGSEMHYRLALVQSFALQVEQSHRSAEQLLAAFQPLLANFDLGLALYSQEGSLLAFRGDENFWKSLQVEQFRESQQSALPRVYSWRANERTLVLFSALAESSSVLIVAGITLQRLADRVLMNALPTERETQIRLIDRQKTILYPLSGSELQIQAVQTEELERALREPSGTFYARRQGIEYVISYSSVPEVDWVLIMEEPWQAVASPILETTRIAPLVLVPLLLISLSALWFGARQIVQPLRELEKKSASLAWGDFRGIEETVGGIEEIRRLQAELRHMAGKVQMAQRSLRDYIGAITSAQEEERRRIARELHDDTLQSIIALKQRVQLAQKNALDQAALQSLQELETIADKTIENLRRTTRALRPLYLEELGLVTALEMLAREMESVSGIEISFRKEGLERRLSAAVELTLYRIAQEALSNVVRHAQATQATLRIHYQDPTVTLQILDDGKGFDVPETLTDFASAGHFGLLGMYERADLIGAHLSIESAPGRGTKLTIRLSQAM
;
A
#
# COMPACT_ATOMS: atom_id res chain seq x y z
N MET A 1 -14.21 4.20 -12.65
CA MET A 1 -12.97 4.95 -12.31
C MET A 1 -12.37 4.46 -10.99
N TRP A 2 -12.24 3.14 -10.79
CA TRP A 2 -11.69 2.52 -9.58
C TRP A 2 -10.63 1.48 -10.02
N LYS A 3 -9.52 1.94 -10.61
CA LYS A 3 -8.43 1.06 -11.07
C LYS A 3 -7.14 1.50 -10.38
N GLY A 4 -6.84 0.89 -9.23
CA GLY A 4 -5.64 1.19 -8.44
C GLY A 4 -5.63 0.67 -7.00
N SER A 5 -6.81 0.43 -6.43
CA SER A 5 -7.01 0.52 -4.98
C SER A 5 -6.39 -0.57 -4.11
N THR A 6 -6.12 -1.79 -4.57
CA THR A 6 -5.57 -2.82 -3.66
C THR A 6 -4.09 -2.63 -3.38
N LEU A 7 -3.28 -2.28 -4.40
CA LEU A 7 -1.87 -1.93 -4.20
C LEU A 7 -1.71 -0.60 -3.47
N GLN A 8 -2.60 0.36 -3.78
CA GLN A 8 -2.66 1.60 -3.04
C GLN A 8 -3.10 1.36 -1.60
N LEU A 9 -4.10 0.53 -1.31
CA LEU A 9 -4.50 0.25 0.09
C LEU A 9 -3.35 -0.40 0.86
N LEU A 10 -2.74 -1.44 0.29
CA LEU A 10 -1.66 -2.17 0.96
C LEU A 10 -0.41 -1.27 1.12
N GLY A 11 -0.04 -0.49 0.11
CA GLY A 11 1.07 0.47 0.19
C GLY A 11 0.76 1.71 1.04
N VAL A 12 -0.47 2.20 1.07
CA VAL A 12 -0.90 3.41 1.82
C VAL A 12 -1.33 3.08 3.24
N ILE A 13 -1.60 1.81 3.58
CA ILE A 13 -1.91 1.41 4.95
C ILE A 13 -0.71 0.74 5.60
N ILE A 14 -0.14 -0.30 4.99
CA ILE A 14 0.87 -1.12 5.66
C ILE A 14 2.20 -0.37 5.77
N PHE A 15 2.66 0.31 4.72
CA PHE A 15 3.92 1.04 4.77
C PHE A 15 3.90 2.17 5.80
N PRO A 16 2.93 3.11 5.80
CA PRO A 16 2.90 4.15 6.82
C PRO A 16 2.57 3.62 8.22
N LEU A 17 1.81 2.53 8.37
CA LEU A 17 1.62 1.89 9.68
C LEU A 17 2.94 1.30 10.20
N ALA A 18 3.69 0.58 9.36
CA ALA A 18 4.97 0.01 9.75
C ALA A 18 6.01 1.11 10.03
N LEU A 19 6.02 2.18 9.23
CA LEU A 19 6.82 3.37 9.47
C LEU A 19 6.42 4.07 10.78
N PHE A 20 5.13 4.16 11.07
CA PHE A 20 4.61 4.75 12.30
C PHE A 20 4.99 3.93 13.52
N VAL A 21 4.90 2.60 13.47
CA VAL A 21 5.38 1.70 14.52
C VAL A 21 6.89 1.86 14.73
N LEU A 22 7.67 1.97 13.65
CA LEU A 22 9.11 2.22 13.73
C LEU A 22 9.42 3.58 14.38
N ILE A 23 8.69 4.64 14.01
CA ILE A 23 8.82 5.98 14.59
C ILE A 23 8.44 5.96 16.08
N ILE A 24 7.33 5.31 16.45
CA ILE A 24 6.92 5.16 17.85
C ILE A 24 7.98 4.40 18.64
N ALA A 25 8.49 3.30 18.11
CA ALA A 25 9.48 2.50 18.81
C ALA A 25 10.77 3.30 19.03
N LEU A 26 11.31 3.93 17.98
CA LEU A 26 12.50 4.79 18.08
C LEU A 26 12.24 5.98 19.03
N GLY A 27 11.11 6.65 18.89
CA GLY A 27 10.71 7.76 19.76
C GLY A 27 10.55 7.34 21.22
N SER A 28 9.98 6.17 21.48
CA SER A 28 9.83 5.61 22.83
C SER A 28 11.19 5.29 23.45
N THR A 29 12.12 4.69 22.69
CA THR A 29 13.48 4.43 23.21
C THR A 29 14.22 5.73 23.54
N TRP A 30 14.09 6.75 22.68
CA TRP A 30 14.70 8.06 22.91
C TRP A 30 14.08 8.77 24.12
N LEU A 31 12.75 8.75 24.24
CA LEU A 31 12.04 9.33 25.37
C LEU A 31 12.43 8.62 26.68
N HIS A 32 12.44 7.29 26.70
CA HIS A 32 12.85 6.52 27.87
C HIS A 32 14.28 6.84 28.31
N GLN A 33 15.23 6.95 27.37
CA GLN A 33 16.60 7.36 27.70
C GLN A 33 16.67 8.77 28.30
N ARG A 34 15.85 9.70 27.80
CA ARG A 34 15.79 11.07 28.32
C ARG A 34 15.20 11.11 29.74
N GLU A 35 14.09 10.43 29.97
CA GLU A 35 13.45 10.36 31.28
C GLU A 35 14.34 9.64 32.31
N MET A 36 15.03 8.56 31.91
CA MET A 36 16.00 7.89 32.76
C MET A 36 17.16 8.79 33.16
N ARG A 37 17.66 9.62 32.24
CA ARG A 37 18.67 10.64 32.57
C ARG A 37 18.13 11.58 33.64
N ALA A 38 16.99 12.22 33.39
CA ALA A 38 16.39 13.14 34.36
C ALA A 38 16.21 12.49 35.75
N MET A 39 15.67 11.27 35.80
CA MET A 39 15.43 10.54 37.05
C MET A 39 16.71 10.21 37.83
N VAL A 40 17.78 9.80 37.14
CA VAL A 40 19.09 9.56 37.77
C VAL A 40 19.67 10.85 38.33
N GLY A 41 19.63 11.93 37.55
CA GLY A 41 20.08 13.24 38.00
C GLY A 41 19.34 13.71 39.25
N GLU A 42 18.01 13.64 39.26
CA GLU A 42 17.20 14.00 40.43
C GLU A 42 17.52 13.13 41.66
N ARG A 43 17.64 11.80 41.48
CA ARG A 43 18.01 10.87 42.55
C ARG A 43 19.35 11.24 43.17
N ASP A 44 20.35 11.46 42.32
CA ASP A 44 21.72 11.71 42.75
C ASP A 44 21.87 13.09 43.38
N GLU A 45 21.17 14.11 42.86
CA GLU A 45 21.11 15.43 43.50
C GLU A 45 20.48 15.34 44.90
N VAL A 46 19.38 14.60 45.05
CA VAL A 46 18.73 14.40 46.36
C VAL A 46 19.68 13.70 47.34
N ALA A 47 20.40 12.68 46.89
CA ALA A 47 21.37 11.96 47.72
C ALA A 47 22.54 12.87 48.15
N VAL A 48 23.13 13.63 47.22
CA VAL A 48 24.23 14.57 47.52
C VAL A 48 23.76 15.71 48.42
N ARG A 49 22.57 16.25 48.19
CA ARG A 49 21.98 17.29 49.05
C ARG A 49 21.74 16.77 50.47
N ALA A 50 21.21 15.56 50.61
CA ALA A 50 21.01 14.92 51.91
C ALA A 50 22.35 14.67 52.63
N ALA A 51 23.37 14.19 51.91
CA ALA A 51 24.71 13.97 52.46
C ALA A 51 25.39 15.28 52.89
N ALA A 52 25.28 16.35 52.10
CA ALA A 52 25.80 17.67 52.44
C ALA A 52 25.07 18.26 53.66
N ALA A 53 23.74 18.14 53.74
CA ALA A 53 22.97 18.56 54.90
C ALA A 53 23.32 17.75 56.16
N ALA A 54 23.58 16.45 56.03
CA ALA A 54 24.02 15.61 57.14
C ALA A 54 25.42 16.02 57.65
N LEU A 55 26.35 16.36 56.75
CA LEU A 55 27.66 16.92 57.13
C LEU A 55 27.51 18.23 57.88
N GLY A 56 26.66 19.14 57.39
CA GLY A 56 26.33 20.39 58.06
C GLY A 56 25.74 20.15 59.46
N SER A 57 24.74 19.28 59.57
CA SER A 57 24.13 18.91 60.86
C SER A 57 25.13 18.33 61.85
N GLU A 58 26.09 17.52 61.39
CA GLU A 58 27.12 16.90 62.23
C GLU A 58 28.17 17.95 62.71
N MET A 59 28.43 18.98 61.89
CA MET A 59 29.21 20.16 62.28
C MET A 59 28.44 21.06 63.24
N HIS A 60 27.17 21.33 62.98
CA HIS A 60 26.29 22.11 63.84
C HIS A 60 26.14 21.47 65.22
N TYR A 61 25.94 20.15 65.29
CA TYR A 61 25.89 19.40 66.54
C TYR A 61 27.17 19.59 67.37
N ARG A 62 28.35 19.47 66.75
CA ARG A 62 29.63 19.70 67.43
C ARG A 62 29.82 21.15 67.87
N LEU A 63 29.43 22.09 67.03
CA LEU A 63 29.48 23.50 67.38
C LEU A 63 28.63 23.79 68.61
N ALA A 64 27.42 23.22 68.69
CA ALA A 64 26.54 23.31 69.84
C ALA A 64 27.15 22.67 71.11
N LEU A 65 27.89 21.55 70.99
CA LEU A 65 28.64 20.96 72.11
C LEU A 65 29.72 21.91 72.64
N VAL A 66 30.48 22.55 71.76
CA VAL A 66 31.51 23.53 72.15
C VAL A 66 30.89 24.78 72.77
N GLN A 67 29.76 25.25 72.22
CA GLN A 67 29.02 26.38 72.79
C GLN A 67 28.43 26.06 74.16
N SER A 68 27.83 24.88 74.33
CA SER A 68 27.34 24.44 75.63
C SER A 68 28.46 24.35 76.66
N PHE A 69 29.67 23.99 76.23
CA PHE A 69 30.83 23.99 77.10
C PHE A 69 31.26 25.41 77.47
N ALA A 70 31.26 26.35 76.52
CA ALA A 70 31.54 27.76 76.80
C ALA A 70 30.61 28.33 77.86
N LEU A 71 29.31 28.07 77.77
CA LEU A 71 28.33 28.48 78.79
C LEU A 71 28.60 27.84 80.16
N GLN A 72 29.05 26.58 80.20
CA GLN A 72 29.41 25.92 81.45
C GLN A 72 30.69 26.50 82.07
N VAL A 73 31.64 26.92 81.24
CA VAL A 73 32.87 27.61 81.67
C VAL A 73 32.52 28.98 82.26
N GLU A 74 31.58 29.73 81.68
CA GLU A 74 31.11 31.01 82.23
C GLU A 74 30.52 30.90 83.64
N GLN A 75 29.84 29.78 83.94
CA GLN A 75 29.16 29.55 85.22
C GLN A 75 30.08 28.92 86.28
N SER A 76 31.35 28.64 85.93
CA SER A 76 32.28 27.92 86.80
C SER A 76 33.45 28.81 87.25
N HIS A 77 33.90 28.64 88.50
CA HIS A 77 35.10 29.29 89.03
C HIS A 77 36.31 28.33 89.09
N ARG A 78 36.28 27.26 88.30
CA ARG A 78 37.31 26.21 88.27
C ARG A 78 38.50 26.63 87.39
N SER A 79 39.68 26.07 87.65
CA SER A 79 40.86 26.30 86.80
C SER A 79 40.69 25.67 85.40
N ALA A 80 41.42 26.17 84.39
CA ALA A 80 41.34 25.68 83.01
C ALA A 80 41.55 24.14 82.90
N GLU A 81 42.43 23.57 83.73
CA GLU A 81 42.65 22.12 83.77
C GLU A 81 41.47 21.34 84.38
N GLN A 82 40.81 21.89 85.39
CA GLN A 82 39.62 21.30 86.00
C GLN A 82 38.39 21.39 85.08
N LEU A 83 38.30 22.45 84.28
CA LEU A 83 37.27 22.64 83.25
C LEU A 83 37.43 21.60 82.14
N LEU A 84 38.65 21.36 81.67
CA LEU A 84 38.93 20.30 80.69
C LEU A 84 38.62 18.91 81.22
N ALA A 85 38.95 18.63 82.48
CA ALA A 85 38.65 17.33 83.10
C ALA A 85 37.14 17.06 83.17
N ALA A 86 36.31 18.09 83.37
CA ALA A 86 34.85 17.96 83.36
C ALA A 86 34.29 17.60 81.97
N PHE A 87 35.03 17.87 80.89
CA PHE A 87 34.62 17.64 79.50
C PHE A 87 35.11 16.31 78.92
N GLN A 88 35.81 15.48 79.71
CA GLN A 88 36.37 14.19 79.28
C GLN A 88 35.37 13.29 78.50
N PRO A 89 34.08 13.19 78.87
CA PRO A 89 33.11 12.37 78.12
C PRO A 89 32.84 12.87 76.69
N LEU A 90 32.99 14.18 76.44
CA LEU A 90 32.68 14.81 75.17
C LEU A 90 33.88 14.85 74.21
N LEU A 91 35.10 14.58 74.70
CA LEU A 91 36.31 14.45 73.88
C LEU A 91 36.18 13.33 72.82
N ALA A 92 35.34 12.32 73.04
CA ALA A 92 35.11 11.26 72.04
C ALA A 92 34.56 11.79 70.69
N ASN A 93 33.98 13.00 70.68
CA ASN A 93 33.45 13.66 69.48
C ASN A 93 34.51 14.48 68.70
N PHE A 94 35.70 14.68 69.27
CA PHE A 94 36.78 15.52 68.73
C PHE A 94 38.11 14.76 68.79
N ASP A 95 38.59 14.25 67.65
CA ASP A 95 39.79 13.40 67.62
C ASP A 95 41.10 14.18 67.78
N LEU A 96 41.11 15.47 67.44
CA LEU A 96 42.21 16.38 67.79
C LEU A 96 42.11 16.87 69.24
N GLY A 97 40.94 16.71 69.86
CA GLY A 97 40.63 17.14 71.22
C GLY A 97 40.19 18.60 71.29
N LEU A 98 40.56 19.28 72.37
CA LEU A 98 40.09 20.63 72.69
C LEU A 98 41.17 21.44 73.42
N ALA A 99 41.23 22.74 73.14
CA ALA A 99 42.10 23.71 73.78
C ALA A 99 41.32 24.94 74.26
N LEU A 100 41.80 25.55 75.36
CA LEU A 100 41.30 26.80 75.91
C LEU A 100 42.39 27.86 75.72
N TYR A 101 42.02 28.99 75.16
CA TYR A 101 42.89 30.12 74.91
C TYR A 101 42.42 31.35 75.68
N SER A 102 43.33 32.19 76.14
CA SER A 102 42.98 33.51 76.67
C SER A 102 42.50 34.44 75.56
N GLN A 103 41.87 35.55 75.94
CA GLN A 103 41.49 36.63 75.01
C GLN A 103 42.69 37.15 74.18
N GLU A 104 43.89 37.11 74.78
CA GLU A 104 45.15 37.52 74.16
C GLU A 104 45.77 36.43 73.26
N GLY A 105 45.13 35.26 73.16
CA GLY A 105 45.56 34.15 72.31
C GLY A 105 46.58 33.19 72.95
N SER A 106 46.86 33.31 74.25
CA SER A 106 47.75 32.38 74.94
C SER A 106 47.04 31.06 75.25
N LEU A 107 47.71 29.93 75.01
CA LEU A 107 47.17 28.59 75.31
C LEU A 107 47.14 28.37 76.83
N LEU A 108 45.94 28.30 77.42
CA LEU A 108 45.74 28.13 78.86
C LEU A 108 45.82 26.65 79.26
N ALA A 109 45.13 25.78 78.52
CA ALA A 109 45.17 24.34 78.73
C ALA A 109 44.64 23.60 77.49
N PHE A 110 45.01 22.33 77.30
CA PHE A 110 44.49 21.49 76.21
C PHE A 110 44.38 20.00 76.61
N ARG A 111 43.63 19.27 75.79
CA ARG A 111 43.54 17.80 75.78
C ARG A 111 43.51 17.34 74.32
N GLY A 112 44.29 16.31 73.98
CA GLY A 112 44.39 15.79 72.61
C GLY A 112 45.79 15.97 72.04
N ASP A 113 45.89 16.30 70.75
CA ASP A 113 47.16 16.38 70.03
C ASP A 113 47.99 17.62 70.46
N GLU A 114 48.98 17.39 71.31
CA GLU A 114 49.87 18.44 71.85
C GLU A 114 50.61 19.22 70.77
N ASN A 115 51.07 18.55 69.71
CA ASN A 115 51.84 19.20 68.65
C ASN A 115 50.94 20.12 67.81
N PHE A 116 49.71 19.69 67.57
CA PHE A 116 48.72 20.50 66.88
C PHE A 116 48.34 21.76 67.68
N TRP A 117 47.93 21.61 68.95
CA TRP A 117 47.45 22.76 69.73
C TRP A 117 48.53 23.81 70.03
N LYS A 118 49.80 23.39 70.15
CA LYS A 118 50.94 24.30 70.31
C LYS A 118 51.34 25.02 69.02
N SER A 119 51.03 24.47 67.84
CA SER A 119 51.38 25.06 66.54
C SER A 119 50.27 25.95 65.96
N LEU A 120 49.06 25.87 66.49
CA LEU A 120 47.91 26.65 66.04
C LEU A 120 48.03 28.12 66.49
N GLN A 121 48.02 29.05 65.52
CA GLN A 121 48.03 30.50 65.78
C GLN A 121 46.59 31.02 65.96
N VAL A 122 46.32 31.68 67.09
CA VAL A 122 44.95 32.04 67.50
C VAL A 122 44.38 33.23 66.72
N GLU A 123 45.23 34.00 66.03
CA GLU A 123 44.84 35.13 65.17
C GLU A 123 43.83 34.73 64.08
N GLN A 124 43.73 33.44 63.75
CA GLN A 124 42.77 32.90 62.79
C GLN A 124 41.33 32.79 63.35
N PHE A 125 41.16 32.83 64.67
CA PHE A 125 39.86 32.86 65.35
C PHE A 125 39.43 34.27 65.73
N ARG A 126 40.08 35.31 65.17
CA ARG A 126 39.83 36.72 65.51
C ARG A 126 38.36 37.11 65.37
N GLU A 127 37.64 36.56 64.39
CA GLU A 127 36.22 36.82 64.21
C GLU A 127 35.36 36.23 65.35
N SER A 128 35.71 35.04 65.84
CA SER A 128 35.06 34.45 67.03
C SER A 128 35.44 35.17 68.33
N GLN A 129 36.64 35.75 68.41
CA GLN A 129 37.04 36.61 69.52
C GLN A 129 36.31 37.97 69.52
N GLN A 130 35.93 38.49 68.35
CA GLN A 130 35.30 39.82 68.21
C GLN A 130 33.77 39.77 68.21
N SER A 131 33.18 38.71 67.65
CA SER A 131 31.73 38.64 67.47
C SER A 131 31.01 37.79 68.52
N ALA A 132 31.74 37.05 69.38
CA ALA A 132 31.23 36.04 70.33
C ALA A 132 30.35 34.93 69.72
N LEU A 133 30.11 34.96 68.41
CA LEU A 133 29.36 33.93 67.69
C LEU A 133 30.22 32.67 67.52
N PRO A 134 29.68 31.49 67.85
CA PRO A 134 30.36 30.24 67.61
C PRO A 134 30.51 30.03 66.10
N ARG A 135 31.69 29.57 65.65
CA ARG A 135 32.00 29.36 64.23
C ARG A 135 32.76 28.07 63.97
N VAL A 136 32.56 27.56 62.76
CA VAL A 136 33.31 26.44 62.19
C VAL A 136 34.38 27.01 61.25
N TYR A 137 35.61 26.52 61.38
CA TYR A 137 36.75 26.90 60.56
C TYR A 137 37.31 25.66 59.87
N SER A 138 37.65 25.79 58.59
CA SER A 138 38.43 24.78 57.86
C SER A 138 39.91 25.14 57.91
N TRP A 139 40.75 24.22 58.38
CA TRP A 139 42.19 24.43 58.51
C TRP A 139 42.97 23.32 57.82
N ARG A 140 43.96 23.67 56.98
CA ARG A 140 44.81 22.68 56.30
C ARG A 140 46.17 22.60 56.98
N ALA A 141 46.51 21.42 57.51
CA ALA A 141 47.80 21.15 58.15
C ALA A 141 48.38 19.84 57.61
N ASN A 142 49.61 19.88 57.08
CA ASN A 142 50.36 18.70 56.58
C ASN A 142 49.52 17.75 55.70
N GLU A 143 48.91 18.29 54.64
CA GLU A 143 48.02 17.56 53.71
C GLU A 143 46.72 17.00 54.31
N ARG A 144 46.38 17.35 55.55
CA ARG A 144 45.10 17.01 56.17
C ARG A 144 44.23 18.26 56.33
N THR A 145 42.96 18.11 55.99
CA THR A 145 41.95 19.11 56.31
C THR A 145 41.37 18.82 57.69
N LEU A 146 41.42 19.80 58.57
CA LEU A 146 40.92 19.79 59.93
C LEU A 146 39.73 20.75 60.02
N VAL A 147 38.79 20.43 60.87
CA VAL A 147 37.59 21.22 61.13
C VAL A 147 37.64 21.66 62.59
N LEU A 148 37.73 22.97 62.79
CA LEU A 148 37.89 23.58 64.10
C LEU A 148 36.60 24.29 64.47
N PHE A 149 36.10 24.00 65.67
CA PHE A 149 34.90 24.59 66.23
C PHE A 149 35.33 25.54 67.34
N SER A 150 34.85 26.76 67.32
CA SER A 150 35.19 27.72 68.37
C SER A 150 33.94 28.35 68.99
N ALA A 151 34.01 28.62 70.29
CA ALA A 151 33.04 29.40 71.03
C ALA A 151 33.76 30.21 72.11
N LEU A 152 33.29 31.43 72.34
CA LEU A 152 33.83 32.32 73.37
C LEU A 152 32.97 32.24 74.63
N ALA A 153 33.59 32.07 75.79
CA ALA A 153 32.96 32.27 77.09
C ALA A 153 33.12 33.74 77.48
N GLU A 154 32.07 34.56 77.30
CA GLU A 154 32.12 36.02 77.35
C GLU A 154 32.56 36.52 78.74
N SER A 155 32.00 35.97 79.81
CA SER A 155 32.27 36.42 81.18
C SER A 155 33.70 36.13 81.67
N SER A 156 34.31 35.06 81.15
CA SER A 156 35.67 34.63 81.52
C SER A 156 36.72 35.01 80.46
N SER A 157 36.29 35.52 79.31
CA SER A 157 37.14 35.87 78.16
C SER A 157 38.04 34.72 77.71
N VAL A 158 37.52 33.48 77.82
CA VAL A 158 38.21 32.26 77.40
C VAL A 158 37.64 31.77 76.07
N LEU A 159 38.49 31.62 75.07
CA LEU A 159 38.14 31.04 73.78
C LEU A 159 38.34 29.53 73.84
N ILE A 160 37.28 28.79 73.52
CA ILE A 160 37.29 27.33 73.47
C ILE A 160 37.40 26.93 72.02
N VAL A 161 38.37 26.08 71.68
CA VAL A 161 38.56 25.55 70.34
C VAL A 161 38.63 24.03 70.40
N ALA A 162 37.73 23.35 69.70
CA ALA A 162 37.73 21.91 69.55
C ALA A 162 38.03 21.53 68.10
N GLY A 163 38.70 20.40 67.87
CA GLY A 163 39.12 20.01 66.54
C GLY A 163 38.70 18.59 66.16
N ILE A 164 38.26 18.41 64.91
CA ILE A 164 38.10 17.10 64.30
C ILE A 164 38.81 17.01 62.95
N THR A 165 39.35 15.85 62.57
CA THR A 165 39.79 15.62 61.19
C THR A 165 38.60 15.52 60.24
N LEU A 166 38.70 16.15 59.06
CA LEU A 166 37.64 16.07 58.05
C LEU A 166 37.39 14.63 57.60
N GLN A 167 38.44 13.82 57.52
CA GLN A 167 38.32 12.40 57.17
C GLN A 167 37.38 11.65 58.11
N ARG A 168 37.55 11.81 59.42
CA ARG A 168 36.70 11.14 60.42
C ARG A 168 35.26 11.64 60.39
N LEU A 169 35.06 12.93 60.12
CA LEU A 169 33.74 13.54 59.96
C LEU A 169 33.05 12.99 58.69
N ALA A 170 33.78 12.97 57.57
CA ALA A 170 33.29 12.59 56.26
C ALA A 170 33.02 11.08 56.15
N ASP A 171 33.91 10.22 56.62
CA ASP A 171 33.73 8.76 56.54
C ASP A 171 32.46 8.29 57.23
N ARG A 172 32.13 8.87 58.40
CA ARG A 172 30.93 8.50 59.16
C ARG A 172 29.64 8.90 58.43
N VAL A 173 29.64 10.04 57.76
CA VAL A 173 28.44 10.62 57.14
C VAL A 173 28.29 10.15 55.70
N LEU A 174 29.35 10.30 54.89
CA LEU A 174 29.31 10.06 53.45
C LEU A 174 29.25 8.57 53.10
N MET A 175 29.91 7.67 53.85
CA MET A 175 29.80 6.22 53.57
C MET A 175 28.38 5.68 53.82
N ASN A 176 27.60 6.33 54.69
CA ASN A 176 26.22 5.93 54.98
C ASN A 176 25.20 6.62 54.05
N ALA A 177 25.51 7.83 53.58
CA ALA A 177 24.58 8.65 52.80
C ALA A 177 24.71 8.48 51.29
N LEU A 178 25.89 8.10 50.79
CA LEU A 178 26.16 7.98 49.35
C LEU A 178 26.57 6.56 48.95
N PRO A 179 26.15 6.09 47.77
CA PRO A 179 26.56 4.79 47.27
C PRO A 179 28.08 4.72 47.10
N THR A 180 28.70 3.70 47.70
CA THR A 180 30.15 3.44 47.61
C THR A 180 30.43 2.37 46.56
N GLU A 181 29.83 2.52 45.37
CA GLU A 181 30.12 1.63 44.25
C GLU A 181 31.55 1.86 43.73
N ARG A 182 32.14 0.86 43.07
CA ARG A 182 33.57 0.88 42.67
C ARG A 182 33.93 2.02 41.70
N GLU A 183 32.94 2.65 41.07
CA GLU A 183 33.15 3.68 40.04
C GLU A 183 32.61 5.07 40.45
N THR A 184 32.00 5.20 41.63
CA THR A 184 31.52 6.48 42.16
C THR A 184 32.67 7.24 42.83
N GLN A 185 32.88 8.48 42.43
CA GLN A 185 33.90 9.36 43.00
C GLN A 185 33.23 10.49 43.78
N ILE A 186 33.59 10.64 45.05
CA ILE A 186 33.02 11.68 45.91
C ILE A 186 34.13 12.62 46.36
N ARG A 187 33.91 13.93 46.18
CA ARG A 187 34.89 14.96 46.48
C ARG A 187 34.26 16.09 47.27
N LEU A 188 35.00 16.61 48.24
CA LEU A 188 34.66 17.84 48.94
C LEU A 188 35.65 18.94 48.53
N ILE A 189 35.14 20.10 48.14
CA ILE A 189 35.95 21.20 47.60
C ILE A 189 35.58 22.50 48.33
N ASP A 190 36.56 23.36 48.63
CA ASP A 190 36.31 24.71 49.12
C ASP A 190 36.04 25.73 47.98
N ARG A 191 35.66 26.97 48.34
CA ARG A 191 35.53 28.08 47.37
C ARG A 191 36.82 28.45 46.64
N GLN A 192 37.98 28.10 47.19
CA GLN A 192 39.30 28.29 46.57
C GLN A 192 39.66 27.15 45.60
N LYS A 193 38.73 26.23 45.34
CA LYS A 193 38.87 25.09 44.41
C LYS A 193 39.87 24.04 44.91
N THR A 194 40.15 24.04 46.20
CA THR A 194 41.03 23.07 46.86
C THR A 194 40.23 21.82 47.22
N ILE A 195 40.73 20.66 46.83
CA ILE A 195 40.15 19.38 47.27
C ILE A 195 40.48 19.20 48.74
N LEU A 196 39.43 19.15 49.57
CA LEU A 196 39.50 18.97 51.01
C LEU A 196 39.41 17.50 51.41
N TYR A 197 38.66 16.71 50.64
CA TYR A 197 38.45 15.29 50.88
C TYR A 197 38.24 14.50 49.58
N PRO A 198 39.11 13.53 49.26
CA PRO A 198 38.85 12.54 48.23
C PRO A 198 38.31 11.25 48.87
N LEU A 199 37.04 10.94 48.66
CA LEU A 199 36.50 9.62 48.96
C LEU A 199 36.50 8.82 47.64
N SER A 200 37.46 7.89 47.54
CA SER A 200 37.61 6.90 46.47
C SER A 200 38.25 7.37 45.15
N GLY A 201 39.49 6.90 44.91
CA GLY A 201 40.22 7.03 43.65
C GLY A 201 41.74 7.11 43.85
N SER A 202 42.52 6.39 43.03
CA SER A 202 43.99 6.49 43.00
C SER A 202 44.44 7.92 42.75
N GLU A 203 45.53 8.37 43.40
CA GLU A 203 46.15 9.71 43.23
C GLU A 203 46.39 10.10 41.76
N LEU A 204 46.47 9.12 40.86
CA LEU A 204 46.65 9.30 39.40
C LEU A 204 45.42 9.84 38.65
N GLN A 205 44.24 9.95 39.27
CA GLN A 205 43.03 10.54 38.67
C GLN A 205 42.68 11.94 39.20
N ILE A 206 43.56 12.57 39.98
CA ILE A 206 43.41 13.96 40.48
C ILE A 206 43.78 14.97 39.37
N GLN A 207 43.32 14.76 38.14
CA GLN A 207 43.37 15.80 37.11
C GLN A 207 42.10 16.64 37.22
N ALA A 208 42.31 17.91 37.54
CA ALA A 208 41.40 19.04 37.64
C ALA A 208 39.96 18.77 37.16
N VAL A 209 39.00 18.85 38.09
CA VAL A 209 37.62 19.23 37.73
C VAL A 209 37.73 20.43 36.80
N GLN A 210 37.20 20.33 35.58
CA GLN A 210 37.33 21.42 34.62
C GLN A 210 36.71 22.67 35.23
N THR A 211 37.35 23.83 35.01
CA THR A 211 37.00 25.08 35.69
C THR A 211 35.51 25.41 35.50
N GLU A 212 34.91 25.07 34.35
CA GLU A 212 33.50 25.35 34.05
C GLU A 212 32.49 24.54 34.90
N GLU A 213 32.81 23.30 35.24
CA GLU A 213 31.96 22.40 36.03
C GLU A 213 31.91 22.86 37.49
N LEU A 214 33.07 23.25 38.01
CA LEU A 214 33.22 23.76 39.37
C LEU A 214 32.64 25.18 39.51
N GLU A 215 32.77 26.02 38.49
CA GLU A 215 32.17 27.36 38.45
C GLU A 215 30.64 27.32 38.45
N ARG A 216 30.01 26.29 37.87
CA ARG A 216 28.56 26.09 37.98
C ARG A 216 28.17 25.62 39.39
N ALA A 217 28.92 24.67 39.94
CA ALA A 217 28.69 24.15 41.29
C ALA A 217 28.82 25.21 42.40
N LEU A 218 29.63 26.25 42.18
CA LEU A 218 29.82 27.36 43.12
C LEU A 218 28.77 28.48 43.01
N ARG A 219 27.93 28.49 41.96
CA ARG A 219 26.90 29.52 41.74
C ARG A 219 25.55 29.16 42.33
N GLU A 220 25.21 27.87 42.32
CA GLU A 220 23.92 27.35 42.77
C GLU A 220 24.10 26.45 44.00
N PRO A 221 23.14 26.42 44.93
CA PRO A 221 23.26 25.66 46.18
C PRO A 221 23.27 24.15 45.98
N SER A 222 22.63 23.63 44.92
CA SER A 222 22.73 22.24 44.48
C SER A 222 22.35 22.13 43.01
N GLY A 223 22.72 21.02 42.38
CA GLY A 223 22.30 20.76 41.00
C GLY A 223 22.93 19.49 40.42
N THR A 224 22.51 19.16 39.20
CA THR A 224 23.06 18.07 38.40
C THR A 224 23.38 18.50 36.98
N PHE A 225 24.49 17.98 36.46
CA PHE A 225 24.83 18.12 35.05
C PHE A 225 25.57 16.90 34.52
N TYR A 226 25.61 16.80 33.19
CA TYR A 226 26.24 15.69 32.48
C TYR A 226 27.48 16.19 31.76
N ALA A 227 28.60 15.52 32.00
CA ALA A 227 29.87 15.86 31.38
C ALA A 227 30.46 14.65 30.67
N ARG A 228 31.16 14.87 29.55
CA ARG A 228 31.83 13.80 28.80
C ARG A 228 33.34 13.94 28.94
N ARG A 229 34.00 12.93 29.52
CA ARG A 229 35.45 12.88 29.72
C ARG A 229 36.00 11.60 29.10
N GLN A 230 37.02 11.70 28.23
CA GLN A 230 37.65 10.57 27.54
C GLN A 230 36.66 9.62 26.83
N GLY A 231 35.53 10.14 26.33
CA GLY A 231 34.49 9.37 25.66
C GLY A 231 33.45 8.72 26.58
N ILE A 232 33.63 8.80 27.90
CA ILE A 232 32.67 8.33 28.90
C ILE A 232 31.83 9.52 29.38
N GLU A 233 30.52 9.34 29.46
CA GLU A 233 29.60 10.33 30.03
C GLU A 233 29.47 10.09 31.54
N TYR A 234 29.55 11.15 32.32
CA TYR A 234 29.44 11.14 33.78
C TYR A 234 28.23 11.95 34.20
N VAL A 235 27.52 11.46 35.20
CA VAL A 235 26.54 12.23 35.97
C VAL A 235 27.29 12.89 37.11
N ILE A 236 27.20 14.21 37.20
CA ILE A 236 27.87 15.00 38.23
C ILE A 236 26.80 15.75 39.03
N SER A 237 26.71 15.42 40.31
CA SER A 237 25.74 15.97 41.26
C SER A 237 26.47 16.73 42.34
N TYR A 238 26.01 17.92 42.70
CA TYR A 238 26.66 18.75 43.72
C TYR A 238 25.68 19.38 44.69
N SER A 239 26.17 19.68 45.90
CA SER A 239 25.44 20.47 46.91
C SER A 239 26.41 21.22 47.82
N SER A 240 26.09 22.47 48.15
CA SER A 240 26.77 23.23 49.20
C SER A 240 26.52 22.61 50.56
N VAL A 241 27.56 22.56 51.39
CA VAL A 241 27.46 22.12 52.78
C VAL A 241 27.07 23.32 53.65
N PRO A 242 26.04 23.23 54.50
CA PRO A 242 25.72 24.32 55.42
C PRO A 242 26.87 24.60 56.41
N GLU A 243 26.85 25.76 57.06
CA GLU A 243 27.85 26.24 58.04
C GLU A 243 29.28 26.51 57.52
N VAL A 244 29.66 26.00 56.35
CA VAL A 244 31.00 26.14 55.75
C VAL A 244 30.92 26.41 54.24
N ASP A 245 31.94 27.03 53.67
CA ASP A 245 32.00 27.36 52.24
C ASP A 245 32.43 26.16 51.36
N TRP A 246 31.92 24.96 51.67
CA TRP A 246 32.28 23.73 50.97
C TRP A 246 31.20 23.26 50.02
N VAL A 247 31.61 22.57 48.96
CA VAL A 247 30.73 21.92 48.00
C VAL A 247 31.08 20.43 47.94
N LEU A 248 30.07 19.60 48.17
CA LEU A 248 30.13 18.16 47.99
C LEU A 248 29.77 17.84 46.54
N ILE A 249 30.62 17.07 45.86
CA ILE A 249 30.46 16.65 44.47
C ILE A 249 30.51 15.12 44.43
N MET A 250 29.53 14.52 43.76
CA MET A 250 29.51 13.10 43.41
C MET A 250 29.58 12.97 41.89
N GLU A 251 30.50 12.15 41.40
CA GLU A 251 30.68 11.84 39.98
C GLU A 251 30.52 10.32 39.78
N GLU A 252 29.66 9.91 38.86
CA GLU A 252 29.47 8.50 38.51
C GLU A 252 29.40 8.32 36.97
N PRO A 253 30.06 7.32 36.37
CA PRO A 253 29.93 7.07 34.95
C PRO A 253 28.50 6.60 34.60
N TRP A 254 27.89 7.22 33.59
CA TRP A 254 26.54 6.89 33.10
C TRP A 254 26.39 5.40 32.77
N GLN A 255 27.47 4.74 32.36
CA GLN A 255 27.51 3.32 32.03
C GLN A 255 27.30 2.42 33.25
N ALA A 256 27.78 2.82 34.43
CA ALA A 256 27.58 2.08 35.69
C ALA A 256 26.11 2.16 36.13
N VAL A 257 25.53 3.37 36.10
CA VAL A 257 24.11 3.60 36.46
C VAL A 257 23.14 2.89 35.49
N ALA A 258 23.54 2.71 34.24
CA ALA A 258 22.69 2.24 33.16
C ALA A 258 22.51 0.70 33.05
N SER A 259 23.27 -0.11 33.82
CA SER A 259 23.75 -1.39 33.28
C SER A 259 22.87 -2.66 33.32
N PRO A 260 21.63 -2.73 33.88
CA PRO A 260 20.75 -3.85 33.51
C PRO A 260 19.67 -3.50 32.49
N ILE A 261 19.18 -2.25 32.47
CA ILE A 261 17.93 -1.91 31.77
C ILE A 261 18.15 -1.37 30.35
N LEU A 262 19.27 -0.68 30.09
CA LEU A 262 19.50 -0.01 28.81
C LEU A 262 20.05 -0.91 27.69
N GLU A 263 20.62 -2.07 28.00
CA GLU A 263 21.03 -3.07 27.00
C GLU A 263 19.82 -3.63 26.24
N THR A 264 18.73 -3.94 26.95
CA THR A 264 17.51 -4.52 26.35
C THR A 264 16.79 -3.53 25.42
N THR A 265 16.83 -2.22 25.72
CA THR A 265 16.17 -1.20 24.91
C THR A 265 16.91 -0.92 23.59
N ARG A 266 18.24 -1.12 23.53
CA ARG A 266 19.05 -0.87 22.32
C ARG A 266 18.76 -1.85 21.18
N ILE A 267 18.32 -3.06 21.49
CA ILE A 267 18.02 -4.10 20.48
C ILE A 267 16.59 -4.03 19.93
N ALA A 268 15.68 -3.28 20.57
CA ALA A 268 14.28 -3.20 20.14
C ALA A 268 14.11 -2.70 18.68
N PRO A 269 14.85 -1.68 18.20
CA PRO A 269 14.77 -1.26 16.80
C PRO A 269 15.32 -2.30 15.81
N LEU A 270 16.33 -3.08 16.24
CA LEU A 270 16.93 -4.15 15.42
C LEU A 270 15.94 -5.29 15.13
N VAL A 271 14.96 -5.53 16.00
CA VAL A 271 13.90 -6.53 15.78
C VAL A 271 12.83 -6.03 14.80
N LEU A 272 12.59 -4.72 14.74
CA LEU A 272 11.56 -4.12 13.88
C LEU A 272 11.98 -4.02 12.42
N VAL A 273 13.26 -3.85 12.13
CA VAL A 273 13.77 -3.72 10.76
C VAL A 273 13.50 -4.97 9.92
N PRO A 274 13.82 -6.21 10.37
CA PRO A 274 13.47 -7.42 9.65
C PRO A 274 11.97 -7.56 9.40
N LEU A 275 11.13 -7.20 10.39
CA LEU A 275 9.68 -7.26 10.26
C LEU A 275 9.17 -6.31 9.15
N LEU A 276 9.72 -5.10 9.08
CA LEU A 276 9.42 -4.13 8.03
C LEU A 276 9.88 -4.63 6.66
N LEU A 277 11.07 -5.21 6.56
CA LEU A 277 11.58 -5.79 5.31
C LEU A 277 10.75 -6.97 4.82
N ILE A 278 10.32 -7.86 5.73
CA ILE A 278 9.41 -8.97 5.41
C ILE A 278 8.07 -8.42 4.91
N SER A 279 7.53 -7.39 5.56
CA SER A 279 6.27 -6.75 5.16
C SER A 279 6.37 -6.10 3.77
N LEU A 280 7.44 -5.35 3.49
CA LEU A 280 7.72 -4.77 2.18
C LEU A 280 7.92 -5.85 1.10
N SER A 281 8.58 -6.95 1.43
CA SER A 281 8.78 -8.07 0.52
C SER A 281 7.46 -8.76 0.20
N ALA A 282 6.60 -8.98 1.20
CA ALA A 282 5.27 -9.54 1.01
C ALA A 282 4.37 -8.63 0.17
N LEU A 283 4.44 -7.31 0.38
CA LEU A 283 3.75 -6.31 -0.43
C LEU A 283 4.19 -6.36 -1.90
N TRP A 284 5.50 -6.34 -2.14
CA TRP A 284 6.08 -6.43 -3.48
C TRP A 284 5.72 -7.75 -4.16
N PHE A 285 5.77 -8.86 -3.41
CA PHE A 285 5.39 -10.18 -3.88
C PHE A 285 3.91 -10.20 -4.28
N GLY A 286 2.99 -9.76 -3.42
CA GLY A 286 1.56 -9.71 -3.72
C GLY A 286 1.24 -8.82 -4.92
N ALA A 287 1.94 -7.68 -5.04
CA ALA A 287 1.80 -6.79 -6.20
C ALA A 287 2.18 -7.48 -7.52
N ARG A 288 3.34 -8.10 -7.54
CA ARG A 288 3.95 -8.66 -8.75
C ARG A 288 3.41 -10.03 -9.12
N GLN A 289 3.04 -10.85 -8.14
CA GLN A 289 2.61 -12.24 -8.35
C GLN A 289 1.09 -12.43 -8.35
N ILE A 290 0.32 -11.46 -7.85
CA ILE A 290 -1.14 -11.57 -7.76
C ILE A 290 -1.81 -10.44 -8.55
N VAL A 291 -1.56 -9.19 -8.17
CA VAL A 291 -2.34 -8.04 -8.68
C VAL A 291 -2.05 -7.74 -10.16
N GLN A 292 -0.77 -7.71 -10.56
CA GLN A 292 -0.40 -7.45 -11.96
C GLN A 292 -0.91 -8.55 -12.91
N PRO A 293 -0.65 -9.85 -12.68
CA PRO A 293 -1.18 -10.94 -13.51
C PRO A 293 -2.71 -10.93 -13.64
N LEU A 294 -3.45 -10.68 -12.54
CA LEU A 294 -4.92 -10.59 -12.59
C LEU A 294 -5.43 -9.47 -13.49
N ARG A 295 -4.77 -8.29 -13.48
CA ARG A 295 -5.14 -7.17 -14.36
C ARG A 295 -4.84 -7.44 -15.82
N GLU A 296 -3.74 -8.13 -16.10
CA GLU A 296 -3.42 -8.56 -17.48
C GLU A 296 -4.41 -9.62 -17.96
N LEU A 297 -4.77 -10.58 -17.10
CA LEU A 297 -5.78 -11.58 -17.40
C LEU A 297 -7.17 -10.94 -17.65
N GLU A 298 -7.56 -9.94 -16.86
CA GLU A 298 -8.79 -9.15 -17.08
C GLU A 298 -8.79 -8.52 -18.47
N LYS A 299 -7.70 -7.85 -18.86
CA LYS A 299 -7.58 -7.21 -20.18
C LYS A 299 -7.65 -8.22 -21.33
N LYS A 300 -6.95 -9.36 -21.20
CA LYS A 300 -6.95 -10.44 -22.20
C LYS A 300 -8.30 -11.18 -22.26
N SER A 301 -9.01 -11.27 -21.15
CA SER A 301 -10.37 -11.83 -21.12
C SER A 301 -11.38 -10.89 -21.78
N ALA A 302 -11.24 -9.57 -21.58
CA ALA A 302 -12.10 -8.60 -22.25
C ALA A 302 -11.96 -8.66 -23.78
N SER A 303 -10.77 -8.92 -24.33
CA SER A 303 -10.59 -9.08 -25.78
C SER A 303 -11.20 -10.38 -26.33
N LEU A 304 -11.32 -11.44 -25.52
CA LEU A 304 -12.03 -12.66 -25.92
C LEU A 304 -13.51 -12.39 -26.23
N ALA A 305 -14.16 -11.49 -25.49
CA ALA A 305 -15.55 -11.11 -25.74
C ALA A 305 -15.74 -10.47 -27.12
N TRP A 306 -14.70 -9.87 -27.68
CA TRP A 306 -14.68 -9.26 -29.02
C TRP A 306 -14.17 -10.22 -30.10
N GLY A 307 -14.01 -11.51 -29.79
CA GLY A 307 -13.60 -12.54 -30.75
C GLY A 307 -12.09 -12.62 -31.02
N ASP A 308 -11.26 -11.88 -30.27
CA ASP A 308 -9.80 -12.03 -30.34
C ASP A 308 -9.32 -13.15 -29.40
N PHE A 309 -9.23 -14.35 -29.97
CA PHE A 309 -8.79 -15.56 -29.28
C PHE A 309 -7.26 -15.67 -29.13
N ARG A 310 -6.46 -14.83 -29.80
CA ARG A 310 -4.99 -14.93 -29.75
C ARG A 310 -4.41 -14.35 -28.46
N GLY A 311 -5.05 -13.31 -27.92
CA GLY A 311 -4.58 -12.61 -26.72
C GLY A 311 -4.48 -13.50 -25.46
N ILE A 312 -5.28 -14.57 -25.35
CA ILE A 312 -5.27 -15.47 -24.18
C ILE A 312 -4.11 -16.49 -24.20
N GLU A 313 -3.40 -16.62 -25.33
CA GLU A 313 -2.34 -17.62 -25.50
C GLU A 313 -1.04 -17.30 -24.76
N GLU A 314 -0.77 -16.01 -24.57
CA GLU A 314 0.40 -15.53 -23.87
C GLU A 314 0.21 -15.59 -22.35
N THR A 315 1.18 -16.17 -21.64
CA THR A 315 1.14 -16.29 -20.19
C THR A 315 1.15 -14.92 -19.50
N VAL A 316 0.30 -14.75 -18.47
CA VAL A 316 0.26 -13.52 -17.64
C VAL A 316 1.15 -13.60 -16.40
N GLY A 317 1.87 -14.71 -16.24
CA GLY A 317 2.67 -14.99 -15.04
C GLY A 317 1.81 -15.20 -13.79
N GLY A 318 2.39 -14.95 -12.63
CA GLY A 318 1.73 -15.05 -11.33
C GLY A 318 1.81 -16.42 -10.66
N ILE A 319 1.05 -16.54 -9.57
CA ILE A 319 0.93 -17.77 -8.78
C ILE A 319 0.25 -18.90 -9.56
N GLU A 320 0.37 -20.13 -9.04
CA GLU A 320 -0.16 -21.35 -9.69
C GLU A 320 -1.67 -21.26 -9.95
N GLU A 321 -2.43 -20.69 -9.04
CA GLU A 321 -3.88 -20.53 -9.13
C GLU A 321 -4.28 -19.63 -10.32
N ILE A 322 -3.53 -18.55 -10.56
CA ILE A 322 -3.78 -17.65 -11.70
C ILE A 322 -3.42 -18.35 -13.01
N ARG A 323 -2.31 -19.09 -13.04
CA ARG A 323 -1.89 -19.86 -14.21
C ARG A 323 -2.90 -20.96 -14.54
N ARG A 324 -3.45 -21.63 -13.52
CA ARG A 324 -4.51 -22.64 -13.69
C ARG A 324 -5.81 -22.02 -14.21
N LEU A 325 -6.21 -20.87 -13.67
CA LEU A 325 -7.36 -20.12 -14.17
C LEU A 325 -7.18 -19.70 -15.64
N GLN A 326 -5.98 -19.22 -16.02
CA GLN A 326 -5.67 -18.90 -17.40
C GLN A 326 -5.76 -20.15 -18.30
N ALA A 327 -5.25 -21.29 -17.85
CA ALA A 327 -5.32 -22.54 -18.60
C ALA A 327 -6.78 -22.97 -18.86
N GLU A 328 -7.65 -22.88 -17.86
CA GLU A 328 -9.08 -23.18 -18.01
C GLU A 328 -9.78 -22.18 -18.95
N LEU A 329 -9.50 -20.88 -18.83
CA LEU A 329 -10.01 -19.88 -19.76
C LEU A 329 -9.57 -20.15 -21.20
N ARG A 330 -8.30 -20.52 -21.42
CA ARG A 330 -7.79 -20.89 -22.74
C ARG A 330 -8.47 -22.13 -23.30
N HIS A 331 -8.68 -23.15 -22.47
CA HIS A 331 -9.37 -24.37 -22.88
C HIS A 331 -10.83 -24.08 -23.27
N MET A 332 -11.55 -23.26 -22.49
CA MET A 332 -12.91 -22.84 -22.80
C MET A 332 -12.98 -21.97 -24.05
N ALA A 333 -12.05 -21.02 -24.22
CA ALA A 333 -11.94 -20.21 -25.42
C ALA A 333 -11.73 -21.08 -26.68
N GLY A 334 -10.88 -22.10 -26.60
CA GLY A 334 -10.68 -23.08 -27.66
C GLY A 334 -11.96 -23.85 -28.01
N LYS A 335 -12.74 -24.28 -26.99
CA LYS A 335 -14.04 -24.95 -27.21
C LYS A 335 -15.05 -24.05 -27.90
N VAL A 336 -15.16 -22.78 -27.49
CA VAL A 336 -16.06 -21.80 -28.12
C VAL A 336 -15.67 -21.58 -29.57
N GLN A 337 -14.38 -21.39 -29.85
CA GLN A 337 -13.89 -21.20 -31.22
C GLN A 337 -14.16 -22.41 -32.11
N MET A 338 -13.95 -23.63 -31.60
CA MET A 338 -14.28 -24.87 -32.32
C MET A 338 -15.77 -24.97 -32.61
N ALA A 339 -16.62 -24.71 -31.61
CA ALA A 339 -18.07 -24.73 -31.79
C ALA A 339 -18.55 -23.71 -32.83
N GLN A 340 -17.99 -22.49 -32.83
CA GLN A 340 -18.30 -21.45 -33.82
C GLN A 340 -17.91 -21.88 -35.23
N ARG A 341 -16.73 -22.50 -35.42
CA ARG A 341 -16.32 -23.03 -36.73
C ARG A 341 -17.24 -24.16 -37.19
N SER A 342 -17.51 -25.13 -36.31
CA SER A 342 -18.40 -26.25 -36.63
C SER A 342 -19.81 -25.78 -36.98
N LEU A 343 -20.33 -24.74 -36.32
CA LEU A 343 -21.63 -24.16 -36.68
C LEU A 343 -21.59 -23.55 -38.09
N ARG A 344 -20.55 -22.77 -38.43
CA ARG A 344 -20.40 -22.22 -39.79
C ARG A 344 -20.32 -23.32 -40.85
N ASP A 345 -19.52 -24.36 -40.61
CA ASP A 345 -19.39 -25.49 -41.52
C ASP A 345 -20.74 -26.23 -41.70
N TYR A 346 -21.49 -26.39 -40.61
CA TYR A 346 -22.80 -27.04 -40.62
C TYR A 346 -23.85 -26.24 -41.40
N ILE A 347 -23.91 -24.91 -41.24
CA ILE A 347 -24.85 -24.07 -41.99
C ILE A 347 -24.48 -24.07 -43.49
N GLY A 348 -23.18 -24.02 -43.84
CA GLY A 348 -22.71 -24.16 -45.21
C GLY A 348 -23.12 -25.50 -45.85
N ALA A 349 -22.99 -26.60 -45.09
CA ALA A 349 -23.41 -27.93 -45.53
C ALA A 349 -24.93 -28.03 -45.73
N ILE A 350 -25.73 -27.51 -44.79
CA ILE A 350 -27.20 -27.46 -44.92
C ILE A 350 -27.61 -26.65 -46.15
N THR A 351 -27.00 -25.48 -46.35
CA THR A 351 -27.31 -24.60 -47.48
C THR A 351 -27.03 -25.30 -48.81
N SER A 352 -25.91 -26.01 -48.90
CA SER A 352 -25.55 -26.78 -50.09
C SER A 352 -26.51 -27.95 -50.33
N ALA A 353 -26.87 -28.69 -49.27
CA ALA A 353 -27.83 -29.79 -49.36
C ALA A 353 -29.23 -29.31 -49.78
N GLN A 354 -29.68 -28.16 -49.28
CA GLN A 354 -30.95 -27.55 -49.68
C GLN A 354 -30.98 -27.19 -51.16
N GLU A 355 -29.89 -26.66 -51.72
CA GLU A 355 -29.84 -26.31 -53.15
C GLU A 355 -29.86 -27.57 -54.03
N GLU A 356 -29.14 -28.63 -53.64
CA GLU A 356 -29.17 -29.89 -54.37
C GLU A 356 -30.56 -30.55 -54.33
N GLU A 357 -31.23 -30.48 -53.18
CA GLU A 357 -32.60 -30.99 -53.03
C GLU A 357 -33.60 -30.17 -53.87
N ARG A 358 -33.47 -28.83 -53.91
CA ARG A 358 -34.27 -27.98 -54.82
C ARG A 358 -34.07 -28.39 -56.28
N ARG A 359 -32.83 -28.67 -56.70
CA ARG A 359 -32.53 -29.15 -58.06
C ARG A 359 -33.12 -30.53 -58.33
N ARG A 360 -33.13 -31.44 -57.35
CA ARG A 360 -33.73 -32.78 -57.47
C ARG A 360 -35.25 -32.67 -57.65
N ILE A 361 -35.93 -31.94 -56.77
CA ILE A 361 -37.39 -31.75 -56.82
C ILE A 361 -37.81 -31.05 -58.12
N ALA A 362 -37.07 -30.02 -58.55
CA ALA A 362 -37.37 -29.34 -59.81
C ALA A 362 -37.30 -30.28 -61.02
N ARG A 363 -36.33 -31.21 -61.04
CA ARG A 363 -36.21 -32.24 -62.09
C ARG A 363 -37.39 -33.21 -62.04
N GLU A 364 -37.72 -33.77 -60.88
CA GLU A 364 -38.85 -34.70 -60.73
C GLU A 364 -40.19 -34.07 -61.14
N LEU A 365 -40.44 -32.82 -60.73
CA LEU A 365 -41.66 -32.10 -61.14
C LEU A 365 -41.69 -31.84 -62.65
N HIS A 366 -40.56 -31.52 -63.26
CA HIS A 366 -40.47 -31.23 -64.69
C HIS A 366 -40.60 -32.50 -65.54
N ASP A 367 -39.90 -33.57 -65.18
CA ASP A 367 -39.76 -34.75 -66.01
C ASP A 367 -40.95 -35.70 -65.83
N ASP A 368 -41.42 -35.95 -64.59
CA ASP A 368 -42.51 -36.89 -64.38
C ASP A 368 -43.88 -36.20 -64.34
N THR A 369 -44.01 -35.14 -63.54
CA THR A 369 -45.33 -34.55 -63.24
C THR A 369 -45.85 -33.70 -64.39
N LEU A 370 -45.02 -32.78 -64.91
CA LEU A 370 -45.40 -31.90 -66.00
C LEU A 370 -45.68 -32.69 -67.28
N GLN A 371 -44.85 -33.69 -67.61
CA GLN A 371 -45.07 -34.55 -68.78
C GLN A 371 -46.36 -35.36 -68.67
N SER A 372 -46.68 -35.88 -67.49
CA SER A 372 -47.94 -36.61 -67.24
C SER A 372 -49.18 -35.73 -67.46
N ILE A 373 -49.17 -34.47 -67.00
CA ILE A 373 -50.28 -33.54 -67.23
C ILE A 373 -50.37 -33.13 -68.70
N ILE A 374 -49.24 -32.96 -69.40
CA ILE A 374 -49.24 -32.69 -70.85
C ILE A 374 -49.86 -33.87 -71.62
N ALA A 375 -49.49 -35.10 -71.28
CA ALA A 375 -50.08 -36.30 -71.88
C ALA A 375 -51.59 -36.40 -71.57
N LEU A 376 -52.02 -36.07 -70.35
CA LEU A 376 -53.43 -35.99 -70.00
C LEU A 376 -54.16 -34.95 -70.84
N LYS A 377 -53.61 -33.74 -71.00
CA LYS A 377 -54.16 -32.69 -71.86
C LYS A 377 -54.35 -33.18 -73.30
N GLN A 378 -53.32 -33.84 -73.87
CA GLN A 378 -53.40 -34.39 -75.23
C GLN A 378 -54.52 -35.44 -75.37
N ARG A 379 -54.72 -36.30 -74.35
CA ARG A 379 -55.83 -37.27 -74.34
C ARG A 379 -57.19 -36.59 -74.25
N VAL A 380 -57.32 -35.53 -73.44
CA VAL A 380 -58.55 -34.71 -73.36
C VAL A 380 -58.86 -34.08 -74.72
N GLN A 381 -57.86 -33.48 -75.38
CA GLN A 381 -58.01 -32.90 -76.72
C GLN A 381 -58.43 -33.94 -77.77
N LEU A 382 -57.91 -35.17 -77.68
CA LEU A 382 -58.34 -36.26 -78.57
C LEU A 382 -59.78 -36.69 -78.28
N ALA A 383 -60.18 -36.78 -77.01
CA ALA A 383 -61.56 -37.11 -76.62
C ALA A 383 -62.56 -36.04 -77.06
N GLN A 384 -62.19 -34.75 -76.99
CA GLN A 384 -63.02 -33.64 -77.49
C GLN A 384 -63.35 -33.79 -78.98
N LYS A 385 -62.40 -34.27 -79.80
CA LYS A 385 -62.61 -34.50 -81.24
C LYS A 385 -63.64 -35.59 -81.55
N ASN A 386 -63.87 -36.52 -80.62
CA ASN A 386 -64.76 -37.68 -80.78
C ASN A 386 -66.08 -37.53 -79.99
N ALA A 387 -66.27 -36.43 -79.26
CA ALA A 387 -67.47 -36.19 -78.46
C ALA A 387 -68.63 -35.74 -79.35
N LEU A 388 -69.80 -36.39 -79.21
CA LEU A 388 -71.01 -36.11 -79.99
C LEU A 388 -72.08 -35.33 -79.20
N ASP A 389 -71.98 -35.33 -77.87
CA ASP A 389 -72.88 -34.63 -76.96
C ASP A 389 -72.28 -33.31 -76.46
N GLN A 390 -73.11 -32.28 -76.33
CA GLN A 390 -72.69 -30.91 -75.99
C GLN A 390 -72.26 -30.78 -74.52
N ALA A 391 -72.89 -31.53 -73.60
CA ALA A 391 -72.52 -31.51 -72.18
C ALA A 391 -71.17 -32.22 -71.93
N ALA A 392 -70.92 -33.32 -72.65
CA ALA A 392 -69.62 -33.98 -72.66
C ALA A 392 -68.50 -33.06 -73.19
N LEU A 393 -68.78 -32.26 -74.23
CA LEU A 393 -67.81 -31.35 -74.83
C LEU A 393 -67.46 -30.17 -73.89
N GLN A 394 -68.45 -29.60 -73.20
CA GLN A 394 -68.21 -28.59 -72.14
C GLN A 394 -67.36 -29.15 -71.00
N SER A 395 -67.67 -30.35 -70.51
CA SER A 395 -66.91 -30.99 -69.41
C SER A 395 -65.45 -31.24 -69.81
N LEU A 396 -65.18 -31.63 -71.06
CA LEU A 396 -63.83 -31.81 -71.58
C LEU A 396 -63.08 -30.48 -71.78
N GLN A 397 -63.77 -29.38 -72.11
CA GLN A 397 -63.17 -28.04 -72.18
C GLN A 397 -62.76 -27.51 -70.80
N GLU A 398 -63.58 -27.78 -69.78
CA GLU A 398 -63.24 -27.48 -68.38
C GLU A 398 -61.99 -28.26 -67.93
N LEU A 399 -61.90 -29.56 -68.25
CA LEU A 399 -60.72 -30.38 -67.96
C LEU A 399 -59.46 -29.87 -68.67
N GLU A 400 -59.58 -29.43 -69.93
CA GLU A 400 -58.45 -28.81 -70.65
C GLU A 400 -58.01 -27.52 -69.97
N THR A 401 -58.96 -26.66 -69.56
CA THR A 401 -58.67 -25.41 -68.85
C THR A 401 -57.98 -25.68 -67.51
N ILE A 402 -58.40 -26.71 -66.78
CA ILE A 402 -57.75 -27.14 -65.52
C ILE A 402 -56.33 -27.66 -65.80
N ALA A 403 -56.14 -28.45 -66.86
CA ALA A 403 -54.83 -28.95 -67.25
C ALA A 403 -53.89 -27.78 -67.61
N ASP A 404 -54.36 -26.77 -68.34
CA ASP A 404 -53.57 -25.59 -68.69
C ASP A 404 -53.16 -24.77 -67.47
N LYS A 405 -54.11 -24.48 -66.57
CA LYS A 405 -53.80 -23.80 -65.29
C LYS A 405 -52.81 -24.61 -64.45
N THR A 406 -52.92 -25.94 -64.46
CA THR A 406 -52.02 -26.83 -63.71
C THR A 406 -50.62 -26.85 -64.31
N ILE A 407 -50.49 -26.89 -65.65
CA ILE A 407 -49.22 -26.78 -66.37
C ILE A 407 -48.55 -25.45 -66.08
N GLU A 408 -49.30 -24.35 -66.14
CA GLU A 408 -48.77 -23.01 -65.86
C GLU A 408 -48.29 -22.89 -64.41
N ASN A 409 -49.09 -23.38 -63.45
CA ASN A 409 -48.73 -23.42 -62.04
C ASN A 409 -47.49 -24.28 -61.78
N LEU A 410 -47.41 -25.48 -62.35
CA LEU A 410 -46.24 -26.36 -62.22
C LEU A 410 -44.99 -25.72 -62.82
N ARG A 411 -45.09 -25.13 -64.02
CA ARG A 411 -43.97 -24.39 -64.63
C ARG A 411 -43.49 -23.25 -63.73
N ARG A 412 -44.40 -22.49 -63.14
CA ARG A 412 -44.07 -21.44 -62.16
C ARG A 412 -43.35 -22.02 -60.94
N THR A 413 -43.87 -23.09 -60.34
CA THR A 413 -43.26 -23.73 -59.17
C THR A 413 -41.87 -24.30 -59.49
N THR A 414 -41.70 -24.98 -60.62
CA THR A 414 -40.42 -25.50 -61.08
C THR A 414 -39.41 -24.36 -61.30
N ARG A 415 -39.82 -23.23 -61.88
CA ARG A 415 -38.95 -22.04 -62.05
C ARG A 415 -38.50 -21.44 -60.73
N ALA A 416 -39.39 -21.37 -59.74
CA ALA A 416 -39.03 -20.89 -58.40
C ALA A 416 -37.99 -21.80 -57.70
N LEU A 417 -38.11 -23.12 -57.90
CA LEU A 417 -37.18 -24.12 -57.39
C LEU A 417 -35.86 -24.16 -58.16
N ARG A 418 -35.88 -24.03 -59.49
CA ARG A 418 -34.70 -23.99 -60.37
C ARG A 418 -34.90 -22.94 -61.46
N PRO A 419 -34.13 -21.84 -61.46
CA PRO A 419 -34.24 -20.82 -62.50
C PRO A 419 -33.62 -21.30 -63.80
N LEU A 420 -34.35 -22.10 -64.58
CA LEU A 420 -33.88 -22.64 -65.88
C LEU A 420 -33.40 -21.53 -66.84
N TYR A 421 -34.02 -20.36 -66.77
CA TYR A 421 -33.62 -19.18 -67.55
C TYR A 421 -32.23 -18.66 -67.20
N LEU A 422 -31.73 -18.92 -66.00
CA LEU A 422 -30.35 -18.56 -65.65
C LEU A 422 -29.35 -19.38 -66.49
N GLU A 423 -29.64 -20.67 -66.67
CA GLU A 423 -28.79 -21.58 -67.44
C GLU A 423 -28.84 -21.26 -68.95
N GLU A 424 -30.01 -20.91 -69.47
CA GLU A 424 -30.22 -20.65 -70.90
C GLU A 424 -29.94 -19.19 -71.33
N LEU A 425 -30.34 -18.20 -70.53
CA LEU A 425 -30.38 -16.77 -70.88
C LEU A 425 -29.41 -15.89 -70.07
N GLY A 426 -28.75 -16.45 -69.06
CA GLY A 426 -27.75 -15.76 -68.23
C GLY A 426 -28.34 -14.90 -67.08
N LEU A 427 -27.44 -14.41 -66.22
CA LEU A 427 -27.77 -13.72 -64.97
C LEU A 427 -28.60 -12.45 -65.16
N VAL A 428 -28.26 -11.60 -66.13
CA VAL A 428 -28.93 -10.31 -66.32
C VAL A 428 -30.40 -10.51 -66.64
N THR A 429 -30.69 -11.37 -67.62
CA THR A 429 -32.06 -11.72 -68.02
C THR A 429 -32.84 -12.35 -66.87
N ALA A 430 -32.21 -13.27 -66.12
CA ALA A 430 -32.84 -13.92 -64.98
C ALA A 430 -33.21 -12.92 -63.86
N LEU A 431 -32.34 -11.96 -63.55
CA LEU A 431 -32.60 -10.91 -62.56
C LEU A 431 -33.72 -9.96 -63.01
N GLU A 432 -33.78 -9.60 -64.29
CA GLU A 432 -34.87 -8.78 -64.84
C GLU A 432 -36.22 -9.50 -64.73
N MET A 433 -36.26 -10.78 -65.07
CA MET A 433 -37.47 -11.60 -64.94
C MET A 433 -37.91 -11.74 -63.48
N LEU A 434 -36.96 -11.97 -62.57
CA LEU A 434 -37.22 -12.05 -61.14
C LEU A 434 -37.84 -10.74 -60.61
N ALA A 435 -37.32 -9.58 -61.01
CA ALA A 435 -37.88 -8.29 -60.63
C ALA A 435 -39.33 -8.13 -61.08
N ARG A 436 -39.62 -8.44 -62.36
CA ARG A 436 -40.98 -8.37 -62.94
C ARG A 436 -41.95 -9.36 -62.28
N GLU A 437 -41.50 -10.57 -61.98
CA GLU A 437 -42.33 -11.58 -61.30
C GLU A 437 -42.69 -11.11 -59.89
N MET A 438 -41.72 -10.62 -59.12
CA MET A 438 -41.94 -10.13 -57.76
C MET A 438 -42.83 -8.88 -57.73
N GLU A 439 -42.70 -7.98 -58.68
CA GLU A 439 -43.59 -6.83 -58.88
C GLU A 439 -45.03 -7.28 -59.13
N SER A 440 -45.23 -8.23 -60.06
CA SER A 440 -46.57 -8.74 -60.41
C SER A 440 -47.29 -9.43 -59.25
N VAL A 441 -46.54 -10.06 -58.35
CA VAL A 441 -47.09 -10.81 -57.20
C VAL A 441 -47.33 -9.93 -55.99
N SER A 442 -46.48 -8.93 -55.75
CA SER A 442 -46.51 -8.11 -54.53
C SER A 442 -47.19 -6.75 -54.70
N GLY A 443 -47.23 -6.20 -55.91
CA GLY A 443 -47.70 -4.84 -56.18
C GLY A 443 -46.71 -3.73 -55.80
N ILE A 444 -45.50 -4.08 -55.36
CA ILE A 444 -44.39 -3.14 -55.11
C ILE A 444 -43.75 -2.78 -56.45
N GLU A 445 -43.44 -1.51 -56.69
CA GLU A 445 -42.73 -1.08 -57.91
C GLU A 445 -41.27 -1.54 -57.84
N ILE A 446 -40.84 -2.46 -58.72
CA ILE A 446 -39.48 -3.01 -58.69
C ILE A 446 -38.76 -2.70 -60.00
N SER A 447 -37.81 -1.78 -59.96
CA SER A 447 -37.01 -1.42 -61.14
C SER A 447 -35.73 -2.27 -61.25
N PHE A 448 -35.45 -2.79 -62.46
CA PHE A 448 -34.19 -3.45 -62.77
C PHE A 448 -33.27 -2.54 -63.59
N ARG A 449 -32.00 -2.46 -63.23
CA ARG A 449 -30.98 -1.68 -63.97
C ARG A 449 -29.71 -2.49 -64.18
N LYS A 450 -29.27 -2.57 -65.45
CA LYS A 450 -27.96 -3.08 -65.85
C LYS A 450 -27.04 -1.92 -66.22
N GLU A 451 -25.85 -1.89 -65.63
CA GLU A 451 -24.80 -0.93 -65.94
C GLU A 451 -23.50 -1.67 -66.32
N GLY A 452 -22.77 -1.12 -67.30
CA GLY A 452 -21.54 -1.73 -67.82
C GLY A 452 -21.76 -2.80 -68.91
N LEU A 453 -20.64 -3.33 -69.43
CA LEU A 453 -20.65 -4.41 -70.41
C LEU A 453 -20.83 -5.75 -69.69
N GLU A 454 -21.88 -6.48 -70.05
CA GLU A 454 -22.15 -7.80 -69.49
C GLU A 454 -21.02 -8.78 -69.84
N ARG A 455 -20.62 -9.59 -68.85
CA ARG A 455 -19.64 -10.67 -69.02
C ARG A 455 -20.17 -11.95 -68.39
N ARG A 456 -19.80 -13.10 -68.96
CA ARG A 456 -20.15 -14.41 -68.41
C ARG A 456 -19.42 -14.63 -67.09
N LEU A 457 -20.17 -15.05 -66.07
CA LEU A 457 -19.62 -15.51 -64.81
C LEU A 457 -19.70 -17.05 -64.79
N SER A 458 -19.04 -17.69 -63.82
CA SER A 458 -19.21 -19.14 -63.66
C SER A 458 -20.67 -19.44 -63.25
N ALA A 459 -21.22 -20.57 -63.69
CA ALA A 459 -22.60 -20.94 -63.39
C ALA A 459 -22.90 -20.95 -61.87
N ALA A 460 -21.92 -21.33 -61.05
CA ALA A 460 -22.02 -21.28 -59.60
C ALA A 460 -22.16 -19.84 -59.06
N VAL A 461 -21.40 -18.89 -59.60
CA VAL A 461 -21.49 -17.47 -59.24
C VAL A 461 -22.82 -16.87 -59.68
N GLU A 462 -23.24 -17.14 -60.91
CA GLU A 462 -24.52 -16.65 -61.44
C GLU A 462 -25.70 -17.14 -60.58
N LEU A 463 -25.70 -18.44 -60.22
CA LEU A 463 -26.74 -19.01 -59.37
C LEU A 463 -26.75 -18.40 -57.97
N THR A 464 -25.58 -18.24 -57.36
CA THR A 464 -25.46 -17.64 -56.04
C THR A 464 -25.96 -16.20 -56.01
N LEU A 465 -25.57 -15.37 -56.98
CA LEU A 465 -26.03 -13.98 -57.08
C LEU A 465 -27.55 -13.91 -57.31
N TYR A 466 -28.09 -14.79 -58.15
CA TYR A 466 -29.53 -14.90 -58.37
C TYR A 466 -30.28 -15.29 -57.08
N ARG A 467 -29.78 -16.27 -56.32
CA ARG A 467 -30.39 -16.69 -55.05
C ARG A 467 -30.36 -15.59 -54.00
N ILE A 468 -29.26 -14.84 -53.92
CA ILE A 468 -29.17 -13.69 -53.02
C ILE A 468 -30.18 -12.61 -53.44
N ALA A 469 -30.31 -12.30 -54.73
CA ALA A 469 -31.32 -11.37 -55.22
C ALA A 469 -32.76 -11.84 -54.90
N GLN A 470 -33.03 -13.13 -55.10
CA GLN A 470 -34.34 -13.75 -54.83
C GLN A 470 -34.71 -13.63 -53.35
N GLU A 471 -33.79 -13.99 -52.46
CA GLU A 471 -34.00 -13.89 -51.01
C GLU A 471 -34.14 -12.43 -50.58
N ALA A 472 -33.30 -11.52 -51.11
CA ALA A 472 -33.38 -10.10 -50.81
C ALA A 472 -34.73 -9.49 -51.22
N LEU A 473 -35.19 -9.74 -52.45
CA LEU A 473 -36.51 -9.27 -52.91
C LEU A 473 -37.66 -9.92 -52.14
N SER A 474 -37.53 -11.20 -51.76
CA SER A 474 -38.51 -11.86 -50.88
C SER A 474 -38.59 -11.17 -49.51
N ASN A 475 -37.45 -10.76 -48.95
CA ASN A 475 -37.41 -10.00 -47.70
C ASN A 475 -38.05 -8.62 -47.86
N VAL A 476 -37.84 -7.94 -48.99
CA VAL A 476 -38.55 -6.68 -49.28
C VAL A 476 -40.05 -6.89 -49.25
N VAL A 477 -40.56 -7.87 -50.00
CA VAL A 477 -42.00 -8.18 -50.09
C VAL A 477 -42.60 -8.57 -48.74
N ARG A 478 -41.89 -9.36 -47.94
CA ARG A 478 -42.43 -9.90 -46.68
C ARG A 478 -42.25 -8.98 -45.47
N HIS A 479 -41.20 -8.17 -45.45
CA HIS A 479 -40.75 -7.53 -44.21
C HIS A 479 -40.60 -6.01 -44.32
N ALA A 480 -40.27 -5.47 -45.50
CA ALA A 480 -39.87 -4.07 -45.61
C ALA A 480 -41.04 -3.08 -45.53
N GLN A 481 -42.27 -3.48 -45.90
CA GLN A 481 -43.39 -2.53 -46.12
C GLN A 481 -42.99 -1.39 -47.08
N ALA A 482 -42.15 -1.73 -48.07
CA ALA A 482 -41.64 -0.82 -49.08
C ALA A 482 -42.71 -0.50 -50.13
N THR A 483 -42.64 0.69 -50.71
CA THR A 483 -43.43 1.05 -51.89
C THR A 483 -42.63 0.90 -53.18
N GLN A 484 -41.31 1.02 -53.09
CA GLN A 484 -40.39 0.89 -54.22
C GLN A 484 -39.15 0.06 -53.86
N ALA A 485 -38.68 -0.70 -54.83
CA ALA A 485 -37.39 -1.39 -54.76
C ALA A 485 -36.60 -1.26 -56.05
N THR A 486 -35.27 -1.32 -55.95
CA THR A 486 -34.36 -1.28 -57.09
C THR A 486 -33.39 -2.45 -57.03
N LEU A 487 -33.33 -3.22 -58.11
CA LEU A 487 -32.34 -4.26 -58.36
C LEU A 487 -31.35 -3.76 -59.40
N ARG A 488 -30.09 -3.62 -59.04
CA ARG A 488 -29.03 -3.09 -59.91
C ARG A 488 -27.87 -4.05 -60.02
N ILE A 489 -27.44 -4.36 -61.24
CA ILE A 489 -26.19 -5.07 -61.50
C ILE A 489 -25.23 -4.16 -62.28
N HIS A 490 -24.01 -4.02 -61.77
CA HIS A 490 -22.97 -3.19 -62.33
C HIS A 490 -21.73 -4.03 -62.65
N TYR A 491 -21.34 -4.06 -63.93
CA TYR A 491 -20.13 -4.72 -64.41
C TYR A 491 -19.02 -3.68 -64.60
N GLN A 492 -18.00 -3.71 -63.74
CA GLN A 492 -16.85 -2.81 -63.81
C GLN A 492 -15.58 -3.61 -63.54
N ASP A 493 -14.81 -3.93 -64.57
CA ASP A 493 -13.59 -4.73 -64.46
C ASP A 493 -12.62 -4.16 -63.39
N PRO A 494 -12.12 -4.95 -62.42
CA PRO A 494 -12.26 -6.41 -62.23
C PRO A 494 -13.48 -6.89 -61.40
N THR A 495 -14.38 -5.98 -61.03
CA THR A 495 -15.47 -6.21 -60.09
C THR A 495 -16.85 -6.40 -60.75
N VAL A 496 -17.70 -7.22 -60.13
CA VAL A 496 -19.15 -7.22 -60.38
C VAL A 496 -19.85 -6.86 -59.09
N THR A 497 -20.75 -5.88 -59.16
CA THR A 497 -21.54 -5.42 -58.01
C THR A 497 -23.02 -5.65 -58.24
N LEU A 498 -23.67 -6.38 -57.34
CA LEU A 498 -25.13 -6.54 -57.29
C LEU A 498 -25.67 -5.74 -56.11
N GLN A 499 -26.69 -4.91 -56.34
CA GLN A 499 -27.29 -4.07 -55.32
C GLN A 499 -28.81 -4.22 -55.31
N ILE A 500 -29.36 -4.30 -54.11
CA ILE A 500 -30.80 -4.32 -53.86
C ILE A 500 -31.09 -3.20 -52.87
N LEU A 501 -32.00 -2.30 -53.24
CA LEU A 501 -32.40 -1.16 -52.42
C LEU A 501 -33.92 -1.17 -52.25
N ASP A 502 -34.41 -0.89 -51.05
CA ASP A 502 -35.83 -0.63 -50.78
C ASP A 502 -35.99 0.64 -49.94
N ASP A 503 -37.19 1.23 -50.03
CA ASP A 503 -37.60 2.43 -49.27
C ASP A 503 -38.43 2.09 -48.01
N GLY A 504 -38.34 0.85 -47.53
CA GLY A 504 -39.16 0.35 -46.44
C GLY A 504 -38.74 0.82 -45.05
N LYS A 505 -39.25 0.12 -44.04
CA LYS A 505 -39.07 0.47 -42.62
C LYS A 505 -37.65 0.28 -42.08
N GLY A 506 -36.76 -0.39 -42.80
CA GLY A 506 -35.39 -0.72 -42.36
C GLY A 506 -35.32 -1.49 -41.03
N PHE A 507 -34.12 -1.74 -40.53
CA PHE A 507 -33.86 -2.41 -39.25
C PHE A 507 -32.45 -2.08 -38.73
N ASP A 508 -32.21 -2.36 -37.44
CA ASP A 508 -30.87 -2.25 -36.86
C ASP A 508 -30.00 -3.43 -37.31
N VAL A 509 -28.94 -3.14 -38.06
CA VAL A 509 -28.02 -4.17 -38.58
C VAL A 509 -27.16 -4.72 -37.44
N PRO A 510 -27.18 -6.03 -37.16
CA PRO A 510 -26.32 -6.63 -36.15
C PRO A 510 -24.83 -6.46 -36.48
N GLU A 511 -24.00 -6.17 -35.48
CA GLU A 511 -22.57 -5.88 -35.67
C GLU A 511 -21.73 -7.13 -35.98
N THR A 512 -22.20 -8.33 -35.61
CA THR A 512 -21.48 -9.59 -35.86
C THR A 512 -22.34 -10.66 -36.52
N LEU A 513 -21.73 -11.55 -37.30
CA LEU A 513 -22.40 -12.72 -37.91
C LEU A 513 -23.09 -13.62 -36.88
N THR A 514 -22.54 -13.69 -35.66
CA THR A 514 -23.13 -14.42 -34.53
C THR A 514 -24.44 -13.79 -34.04
N ASP A 515 -24.58 -12.47 -34.15
CA ASP A 515 -25.79 -11.76 -33.73
C ASP A 515 -26.95 -11.91 -34.73
N PHE A 516 -26.64 -12.18 -36.01
CA PHE A 516 -27.67 -12.51 -37.00
C PHE A 516 -28.42 -13.80 -36.65
N ALA A 517 -27.71 -14.82 -36.13
CA ALA A 517 -28.32 -16.09 -35.75
C ALA A 517 -29.18 -15.96 -34.48
N SER A 518 -28.68 -15.26 -33.45
CA SER A 518 -29.40 -15.06 -32.19
C SER A 518 -30.61 -14.13 -32.33
N ALA A 519 -30.57 -13.19 -33.27
CA ALA A 519 -31.71 -12.33 -33.61
C ALA A 519 -32.70 -12.98 -34.61
N GLY A 520 -32.50 -14.25 -34.99
CA GLY A 520 -33.42 -15.00 -35.85
C GLY A 520 -33.38 -14.61 -37.33
N HIS A 521 -32.35 -13.87 -37.78
CA HIS A 521 -32.20 -13.40 -39.16
C HIS A 521 -31.51 -14.45 -40.05
N PHE A 522 -32.03 -15.69 -40.05
CA PHE A 522 -31.44 -16.81 -40.79
C PHE A 522 -31.33 -16.56 -42.31
N GLY A 523 -32.27 -15.79 -42.89
CA GLY A 523 -32.22 -15.40 -44.31
C GLY A 523 -31.03 -14.51 -44.65
N LEU A 524 -30.68 -13.56 -43.78
CA LEU A 524 -29.51 -12.69 -43.96
C LEU A 524 -28.21 -13.46 -43.77
N LEU A 525 -28.16 -14.34 -42.76
CA LEU A 525 -27.01 -15.22 -42.51
C LEU A 525 -26.74 -16.13 -43.71
N GLY A 526 -27.79 -16.75 -44.27
CA GLY A 526 -27.67 -17.58 -45.47
C GLY A 526 -27.22 -16.80 -46.71
N MET A 527 -27.58 -15.50 -46.84
CA MET A 527 -27.05 -14.65 -47.90
C MET A 527 -25.55 -14.35 -47.72
N TYR A 528 -25.12 -14.09 -46.48
CA TYR A 528 -23.71 -13.89 -46.14
C TYR A 528 -22.85 -15.11 -46.49
N GLU A 529 -23.27 -16.31 -46.06
CA GLU A 529 -22.54 -17.54 -46.34
C GLU A 529 -22.49 -17.85 -47.84
N ARG A 530 -23.60 -17.64 -48.55
CA ARG A 530 -23.63 -17.78 -50.01
C ARG A 530 -22.65 -16.84 -50.70
N ALA A 531 -22.56 -15.58 -50.26
CA ALA A 531 -21.58 -14.64 -50.80
C ALA A 531 -20.14 -15.10 -50.51
N ASP A 532 -19.87 -15.58 -49.29
CA ASP A 532 -18.55 -16.08 -48.89
C ASP A 532 -18.12 -17.31 -49.71
N LEU A 533 -19.06 -18.23 -50.00
CA LEU A 533 -18.82 -19.42 -50.84
C LEU A 533 -18.30 -19.10 -52.25
N ILE A 534 -18.63 -17.93 -52.79
CA ILE A 534 -18.15 -17.46 -54.09
C ILE A 534 -17.02 -16.44 -53.98
N GLY A 535 -16.49 -16.18 -52.78
CA GLY A 535 -15.47 -15.17 -52.51
C GLY A 535 -15.96 -13.72 -52.69
N ALA A 536 -17.26 -13.49 -52.59
CA ALA A 536 -17.85 -12.15 -52.68
C ALA A 536 -18.04 -11.53 -51.30
N HIS A 537 -17.87 -10.21 -51.22
CA HIS A 537 -18.15 -9.45 -50.01
C HIS A 537 -19.58 -8.91 -50.03
N LEU A 538 -20.37 -9.25 -49.01
CA LEU A 538 -21.72 -8.74 -48.80
C LEU A 538 -21.74 -7.68 -47.69
N SER A 539 -22.33 -6.53 -47.97
CA SER A 539 -22.54 -5.45 -47.00
C SER A 539 -24.01 -5.04 -46.97
N ILE A 540 -24.54 -4.84 -45.76
CA ILE A 540 -25.91 -4.39 -45.53
C ILE A 540 -25.86 -3.02 -44.84
N GLU A 541 -26.54 -2.05 -45.42
CA GLU A 541 -26.77 -0.73 -44.84
C GLU A 541 -28.28 -0.62 -44.56
N SER A 542 -28.68 -0.55 -43.30
CA SER A 542 -30.07 -0.32 -42.90
C SER A 542 -30.14 0.45 -41.60
N ALA A 543 -31.22 1.20 -41.42
CA ALA A 543 -31.59 1.81 -40.15
C ALA A 543 -33.12 1.94 -40.09
N PRO A 544 -33.73 1.90 -38.89
CA PRO A 544 -35.16 2.12 -38.74
C PRO A 544 -35.63 3.42 -39.44
N GLY A 545 -36.60 3.29 -40.34
CA GLY A 545 -37.18 4.35 -41.16
C GLY A 545 -36.38 4.78 -42.39
N ARG A 546 -35.27 4.09 -42.73
CA ARG A 546 -34.38 4.47 -43.86
C ARG A 546 -34.27 3.42 -44.98
N GLY A 547 -35.12 2.41 -44.99
CA GLY A 547 -35.04 1.29 -45.94
C GLY A 547 -33.83 0.40 -45.72
N THR A 548 -33.56 -0.45 -46.70
CA THR A 548 -32.39 -1.35 -46.70
C THR A 548 -31.65 -1.25 -48.02
N LYS A 549 -30.32 -1.25 -47.94
CA LYS A 549 -29.43 -1.38 -49.09
C LYS A 549 -28.48 -2.55 -48.87
N LEU A 550 -28.64 -3.57 -49.69
CA LEU A 550 -27.76 -4.73 -49.74
C LEU A 550 -26.83 -4.58 -50.95
N THR A 551 -25.53 -4.75 -50.74
CA THR A 551 -24.52 -4.69 -51.79
C THR A 551 -23.63 -5.92 -51.74
N ILE A 552 -23.54 -6.66 -52.84
CA ILE A 552 -22.61 -7.77 -53.02
C ILE A 552 -21.54 -7.32 -54.00
N ARG A 553 -20.26 -7.42 -53.62
CA ARG A 553 -19.12 -7.15 -54.49
C ARG A 553 -18.30 -8.42 -54.68
N LEU A 554 -18.23 -8.88 -55.92
CA LEU A 554 -17.32 -9.94 -56.33
C LEU A 554 -16.12 -9.29 -57.03
N SER A 555 -14.93 -9.42 -56.44
CA SER A 555 -13.68 -9.03 -57.09
C SER A 555 -13.12 -10.27 -57.80
N GLN A 556 -13.06 -10.26 -59.13
CA GLN A 556 -12.36 -11.35 -59.82
C GLN A 556 -10.85 -11.13 -59.60
N ALA A 557 -10.21 -12.03 -58.86
CA ALA A 557 -8.78 -12.25 -59.05
C ALA A 557 -8.59 -12.80 -60.47
N MET A 558 -7.65 -12.23 -61.23
CA MET A 558 -7.29 -12.66 -62.59
C MET A 558 -7.00 -14.15 -62.68
#